data_AF-A0A2E8KL03-F1
#
_entry.id   AF-A0A2E8KL03-F1
#
_cell.length_a   1.000
_cell.length_b   1.000
_cell.length_c   1.000
_cell.angle_alpha   90.00
_cell.angle_beta   90.00
_cell.angle_gamma   90.00
#
_symmetry.space_group_name_H-M   'P 1'
#
loop_
_entity.id
_entity.type
_entity.pdbx_description
1 polymer ?
#
loop_
_entity_poly.entity_id
_entity_poly.type
_entity_poly.pdbx_seq_one_letter_code
_entity_poly.pdbx_strand_id
1 'polypeptide(L)'
;MRLTLRTLIALGDNILSPDEHKELEDKLRDSSEGDLLAKRIERLLNNPSSAKPPRLSANEQKRAADMRVSADLVAQYLDNTITDKNVIKFESCAVSLDELLLEVAECHRILVEL
;
A
#
# COMPACT_ATOMS: atom_id res chain seq x y z
N MET A 1 -13.12 -11.27 0.21
CA MET A 1 -12.23 -10.13 -0.14
C MET A 1 -11.28 -10.39 -1.33
N ARG A 2 -10.79 -9.35 -2.04
CA ARG A 2 -9.67 -9.43 -3.01
C ARG A 2 -8.36 -9.09 -2.32
N LEU A 3 -7.27 -9.79 -2.65
CA LEU A 3 -5.93 -9.47 -2.15
C LEU A 3 -5.38 -8.25 -2.91
N THR A 4 -5.47 -7.08 -2.29
CA THR A 4 -5.06 -5.78 -2.82
C THR A 4 -4.18 -5.05 -1.81
N LEU A 5 -3.48 -4.01 -2.24
CA LEU A 5 -2.67 -3.20 -1.33
C LEU A 5 -3.52 -2.62 -0.18
N ARG A 6 -4.76 -2.18 -0.44
CA ARG A 6 -5.66 -1.70 0.63
C ARG A 6 -5.93 -2.75 1.68
N THR A 7 -6.26 -3.97 1.25
CA THR A 7 -6.58 -5.05 2.18
C THR A 7 -5.37 -5.48 3.02
N LEU A 8 -4.15 -5.39 2.47
CA LEU A 8 -2.93 -5.69 3.21
C LEU A 8 -2.61 -4.62 4.25
N ILE A 9 -2.87 -3.35 3.96
CA ILE A 9 -2.71 -2.25 4.92
C ILE A 9 -3.75 -2.37 6.04
N ALA A 10 -5.02 -2.62 5.68
CA ALA A 10 -6.11 -2.82 6.64
C ALA A 10 -5.86 -4.01 7.60
N LEU A 11 -5.18 -5.07 7.13
CA LEU A 11 -4.73 -6.18 7.97
C LEU A 11 -3.73 -5.71 9.03
N GLY A 12 -2.73 -4.91 8.64
CA GLY A 12 -1.71 -4.38 9.55
C GLY A 12 -2.28 -3.44 10.61
N ASP A 13 -3.31 -2.67 10.27
CA ASP A 13 -3.96 -1.73 11.19
C ASP A 13 -5.04 -2.38 12.06
N ASN A 14 -5.26 -3.70 11.92
CA ASN A 14 -6.20 -4.49 12.72
C ASN A 14 -7.66 -3.93 12.72
N ILE A 15 -8.09 -3.39 11.57
CA ILE A 15 -9.44 -2.83 11.40
C ILE A 15 -10.44 -3.82 10.79
N LEU A 16 -9.97 -5.01 10.42
CA LEU A 16 -10.79 -6.06 9.82
C LEU A 16 -11.60 -6.79 10.89
N SER A 17 -12.82 -7.23 10.55
CA SER A 17 -13.56 -8.15 11.41
C SER A 17 -12.84 -9.50 11.53
N PRO A 18 -13.12 -10.31 12.58
CA PRO A 18 -12.46 -11.62 12.75
C PRO A 18 -12.61 -12.56 11.55
N ASP A 19 -13.77 -12.52 10.88
CA ASP A 19 -14.03 -13.32 9.69
C ASP A 19 -13.22 -12.83 8.48
N GLU A 20 -13.14 -11.51 8.28
CA GLU A 20 -12.32 -10.91 7.22
C GLU A 20 -10.82 -11.14 7.43
N HIS A 21 -10.37 -11.05 8.68
CA HIS A 21 -8.99 -11.31 9.06
C HIS A 21 -8.59 -12.75 8.71
N LYS A 22 -9.44 -13.72 9.05
CA LYS A 22 -9.21 -15.12 8.73
C LYS A 22 -9.25 -15.39 7.22
N GLU A 23 -10.23 -14.84 6.51
CA GLU A 23 -10.33 -14.98 5.05
C GLU A 23 -9.09 -14.42 4.34
N LEU A 24 -8.55 -13.31 4.85
CA LEU A 24 -7.37 -12.67 4.29
C LEU A 24 -6.07 -13.41 4.64
N GLU A 25 -5.93 -13.90 5.87
CA GLU A 25 -4.79 -14.75 6.26
C GLU A 25 -4.71 -16.03 5.42
N ASP A 26 -5.83 -16.70 5.19
CA ASP A 26 -5.86 -17.91 4.36
C ASP A 26 -5.39 -17.58 2.93
N LYS A 27 -5.84 -16.46 2.36
CA LYS A 27 -5.39 -15.97 1.06
C LYS A 27 -3.92 -15.55 1.02
N LEU A 28 -3.41 -15.03 2.12
CA LEU A 28 -2.01 -14.64 2.24
C LEU A 28 -1.09 -15.87 2.29
N ARG A 29 -1.52 -16.95 2.96
CA ARG A 29 -0.81 -18.23 2.98
C ARG A 29 -0.68 -18.84 1.58
N ASP A 30 -1.70 -18.66 0.75
CA ASP A 30 -1.71 -19.13 -0.64
C ASP A 30 -0.92 -18.21 -1.60
N SER A 31 -0.57 -16.99 -1.16
CA SER A 31 0.12 -15.98 -1.98
C SER A 31 1.47 -15.58 -1.38
N SER A 32 2.54 -16.19 -1.89
CA SER A 32 3.92 -15.84 -1.51
C SER A 32 4.25 -14.35 -1.77
N GLU A 33 3.73 -13.79 -2.85
CA GLU A 33 3.89 -12.38 -3.20
C GLU A 33 3.16 -11.46 -2.20
N GLY A 34 1.94 -11.83 -1.80
CA GLY A 34 1.16 -11.11 -0.82
C GLY A 34 1.82 -11.10 0.56
N ASP A 35 2.30 -12.26 1.03
CA ASP A 35 2.99 -12.39 2.33
C ASP A 35 4.28 -11.55 2.37
N LEU A 36 5.06 -11.54 1.28
CA LEU A 36 6.24 -10.70 1.16
C LEU A 36 5.89 -9.20 1.19
N LEU A 37 4.80 -8.80 0.52
CA LEU A 37 4.34 -7.42 0.51
C LEU A 37 3.84 -6.98 1.88
N ALA A 38 3.08 -7.83 2.59
CA ALA A 38 2.61 -7.56 3.95
C ALA A 38 3.77 -7.33 4.93
N LYS A 39 4.76 -8.24 4.93
CA LYS A 39 5.98 -8.10 5.75
C LYS A 39 6.79 -6.85 5.40
N ARG A 40 6.81 -6.49 4.11
CA ARG A 40 7.48 -5.26 3.65
C ARG A 40 6.79 -4.02 4.20
N ILE A 41 5.45 -3.94 4.14
CA ILE A 41 4.66 -2.84 4.70
C ILE A 41 4.93 -2.72 6.20
N GLU A 42 4.82 -3.83 6.94
CA GLU A 42 5.08 -3.87 8.39
C GLU A 42 6.50 -3.37 8.75
N ARG A 43 7.51 -3.83 8.01
CA ARG A 43 8.90 -3.38 8.19
C ARG A 43 9.07 -1.88 7.95
N LEU A 44 8.41 -1.33 6.92
CA LEU A 44 8.48 0.10 6.62
C LEU A 44 7.81 0.93 7.72
N LEU A 45 6.64 0.50 8.22
CA LEU A 45 5.93 1.15 9.31
C LEU A 45 6.71 1.13 10.63
N ASN A 46 7.40 0.02 10.93
CA ASN A 46 8.20 -0.12 12.15
C ASN A 46 9.56 0.60 12.07
N ASN A 47 10.04 0.89 10.86
CA ASN A 47 11.29 1.61 10.64
C ASN A 47 11.14 2.57 9.44
N PRO A 48 10.43 3.69 9.61
CA PRO A 48 10.18 4.64 8.52
C PRO A 48 11.48 5.24 7.96
N SER A 49 12.56 5.29 8.77
CA SER A 49 13.90 5.69 8.31
C SER A 49 14.52 4.72 7.30
N SER A 50 13.97 3.50 7.16
CA SER A 50 14.38 2.52 6.14
C SER A 50 13.76 2.79 4.77
N ALA A 51 12.65 3.52 4.71
CA ALA A 51 12.17 4.20 3.51
C ALA A 51 13.07 5.42 3.24
N LYS A 52 14.38 5.19 3.17
CA LYS A 52 15.29 6.21 2.65
C LYS A 52 14.83 6.54 1.24
N PRO A 53 14.88 7.82 0.84
CA PRO A 53 14.64 8.14 -0.54
C PRO A 53 15.60 7.32 -1.38
N PRO A 54 15.11 6.40 -2.23
CA PRO A 54 15.99 5.80 -3.19
C PRO A 54 16.59 6.97 -3.97
N ARG A 55 17.85 6.84 -4.38
CA ARG A 55 18.20 7.45 -5.66
C ARG A 55 17.36 6.70 -6.68
N LEU A 56 16.09 7.10 -6.84
CA LEU A 56 15.17 6.54 -7.81
C LEU A 56 15.95 6.51 -9.13
N SER A 57 15.96 5.36 -9.79
CA SER A 57 16.52 5.35 -11.14
C SER A 57 15.75 6.36 -11.99
N ALA A 58 16.38 6.91 -13.02
CA ALA A 58 15.71 7.89 -13.91
C ALA A 58 14.36 7.35 -14.45
N ASN A 59 14.23 6.04 -14.59
CA ASN A 59 13.00 5.37 -15.02
C ASN A 59 11.91 5.34 -13.93
N GLU A 60 12.28 5.15 -12.67
CA GLU A 60 11.35 5.14 -11.52
C GLU A 60 10.90 6.56 -11.17
N GLN A 61 11.81 7.53 -11.20
CA GLN A 61 11.49 8.97 -11.13
C GLN A 61 10.51 9.36 -12.23
N LYS A 62 10.77 8.90 -13.46
CA LYS A 62 9.89 9.17 -14.59
C LYS A 62 8.52 8.50 -14.40
N ARG A 63 8.45 7.27 -13.89
CA ARG A 63 7.15 6.62 -13.58
C ARG A 63 6.37 7.33 -12.48
N ALA A 64 7.03 7.73 -11.39
CA ALA A 64 6.40 8.50 -10.30
C ALA A 64 5.91 9.88 -10.80
N ALA A 65 6.71 10.55 -11.63
CA ALA A 65 6.35 11.82 -12.26
C ALA A 65 5.25 11.67 -13.33
N ASP A 66 5.29 10.61 -14.15
CA ASP A 66 4.29 10.29 -15.17
C ASP A 66 2.94 9.96 -14.54
N MET A 67 2.95 9.37 -13.33
CA MET A 67 1.74 9.08 -12.57
C MET A 67 1.26 10.28 -11.73
N ARG A 68 2.07 11.35 -11.61
CA ARG A 68 1.82 12.52 -10.76
C ARG A 68 1.25 12.11 -9.41
N VAL A 69 1.91 11.17 -8.73
CA VAL A 69 1.47 10.73 -7.41
C VAL A 69 1.42 11.96 -6.51
N SER A 70 0.20 12.38 -6.21
CA SER A 70 -0.10 13.57 -5.42
C SER A 70 -0.90 13.14 -4.21
N ALA A 71 -0.91 13.98 -3.17
CA ALA A 71 -1.75 13.78 -1.99
C ALA A 71 -3.22 13.51 -2.39
N ASP A 72 -3.74 14.20 -3.42
CA ASP A 72 -5.09 13.97 -3.94
C ASP A 72 -5.30 12.55 -4.47
N LEU A 73 -4.29 11.97 -5.12
CA LEU A 73 -4.39 10.61 -5.67
C LEU A 73 -4.32 9.56 -4.56
N VAL A 74 -3.49 9.80 -3.54
CA VAL A 74 -3.42 8.96 -2.33
C VAL A 74 -4.75 9.00 -1.59
N ALA A 75 -5.33 10.19 -1.38
CA ALA A 75 -6.64 10.36 -0.75
C ALA A 75 -7.74 9.65 -1.56
N GLN A 76 -7.81 9.87 -2.87
CA GLN A 76 -8.78 9.19 -3.73
C GLN A 76 -8.63 7.66 -3.71
N TYR A 77 -7.39 7.18 -3.58
CA TYR A 77 -7.12 5.76 -3.42
C TYR A 77 -7.67 5.26 -2.08
N LEU A 78 -7.36 5.90 -0.96
CA LEU A 78 -7.83 5.50 0.37
C LEU A 78 -9.36 5.58 0.50
N ASP A 79 -9.99 6.60 -0.09
CA ASP A 79 -11.45 6.81 -0.08
C ASP A 79 -12.22 5.94 -1.10
N ASN A 80 -11.54 5.08 -1.87
CA ASN A 80 -12.13 4.29 -2.95
C ASN A 80 -12.84 5.12 -4.06
N THR A 81 -12.46 6.38 -4.24
CA THR A 81 -13.03 7.29 -5.28
C THR A 81 -12.23 7.30 -6.58
N ILE A 82 -11.04 6.70 -6.57
CA ILE A 82 -10.20 6.51 -7.76
C ILE A 82 -10.83 5.52 -8.76
N THR A 83 -10.69 5.78 -10.06
CA THR A 83 -11.19 4.89 -11.12
C THR A 83 -10.44 3.54 -11.17
N ASP A 84 -11.11 2.45 -11.54
CA ASP A 84 -10.52 1.09 -11.59
C ASP A 84 -9.21 1.01 -12.40
N LYS A 85 -9.14 1.71 -13.54
CA LYS A 85 -7.94 1.78 -14.37
C LYS A 85 -6.76 2.43 -13.64
N ASN A 86 -7.05 3.40 -12.77
CA ASN A 86 -6.03 4.09 -11.99
C ASN A 86 -5.68 3.34 -10.71
N VAL A 87 -6.60 2.55 -10.13
CA VAL A 87 -6.30 1.65 -8.99
C VAL A 87 -5.15 0.71 -9.34
N ILE A 88 -5.25 -0.03 -10.45
CA ILE A 88 -4.23 -1.04 -10.83
C ILE A 88 -2.88 -0.37 -11.04
N LYS A 89 -2.85 0.78 -11.70
CA LYS A 89 -1.63 1.56 -11.91
C LYS A 89 -1.04 2.03 -10.59
N PHE A 90 -1.89 2.47 -9.66
CA PHE A 90 -1.47 3.05 -8.40
C PHE A 90 -0.86 1.96 -7.52
N GLU A 91 -1.54 0.82 -7.39
CA GLU A 91 -1.03 -0.34 -6.68
C GLU A 91 0.29 -0.83 -7.27
N SER A 92 0.40 -0.91 -8.60
CA SER A 92 1.65 -1.27 -9.27
C SER A 92 2.79 -0.29 -8.96
N CYS A 93 2.49 1.01 -8.88
CA CYS A 93 3.47 2.05 -8.55
C CYS A 93 3.88 1.96 -7.07
N ALA A 94 2.92 1.82 -6.16
CA ALA A 94 3.16 1.72 -4.73
C ALA A 94 3.98 0.48 -4.38
N VAL A 95 3.71 -0.67 -5.00
CA VAL A 95 4.54 -1.88 -4.84
C VAL A 95 5.97 -1.67 -5.33
N SER A 96 6.18 -0.78 -6.32
CA SER A 96 7.51 -0.48 -6.86
C SER A 96 8.30 0.55 -6.01
N LEU A 97 7.63 1.33 -5.15
CA LEU A 97 8.22 2.48 -4.45
C LEU A 97 7.97 2.38 -2.94
N ASP A 98 9.03 2.13 -2.16
CA ASP A 98 8.93 2.04 -0.69
C ASP A 98 8.38 3.33 -0.05
N GLU A 99 8.72 4.50 -0.59
CA GLU A 99 8.24 5.80 -0.11
C GLU A 99 6.71 5.91 -0.24
N LEU A 100 6.17 5.57 -1.41
CA LEU A 100 4.74 5.62 -1.67
C LEU A 100 4.00 4.54 -0.88
N LEU A 101 4.60 3.36 -0.74
CA LEU A 101 4.04 2.29 0.08
C LEU A 101 3.93 2.71 1.55
N LEU A 102 4.97 3.36 2.07
CA LEU A 102 4.99 3.91 3.42
C LEU A 102 3.98 5.05 3.57
N GLU A 103 3.96 6.03 2.64
CA GLU A 103 3.05 7.17 2.69
C GLU A 103 1.58 6.71 2.75
N VAL A 104 1.17 5.79 1.88
CA VAL A 104 -0.20 5.27 1.86
C VAL A 104 -0.53 4.53 3.15
N ALA A 105 0.41 3.74 3.68
CA ALA A 105 0.21 3.00 4.92
C ALA A 105 0.13 3.93 6.15
N GLU A 106 0.99 4.94 6.26
CA GLU A 106 0.95 5.93 7.34
C GLU A 106 -0.32 6.79 7.26
N CYS A 107 -0.71 7.25 6.07
CA CYS A 107 -1.96 7.97 5.88
C CYS A 107 -3.17 7.14 6.32
N HIS A 108 -3.21 5.85 5.94
CA HIS A 108 -4.28 4.96 6.37
C HIS A 108 -4.32 4.79 7.89
N ARG A 109 -3.18 4.55 8.55
CA ARG A 109 -3.11 4.43 10.02
C ARG A 109 -3.61 5.70 10.72
N ILE A 110 -3.22 6.88 10.25
CA ILE A 110 -3.72 8.16 10.77
C ILE A 110 -5.24 8.26 10.60
N LEU A 111 -5.78 7.88 9.44
CA LEU A 111 -7.23 7.92 9.18
C LEU A 111 -8.02 6.95 10.06
N VAL A 112 -7.43 5.81 10.42
CA VAL A 112 -8.02 4.82 11.34
C VAL A 112 -8.01 5.29 12.79
N GLU A 113 -6.96 6.03 13.20
CA GLU A 113 -6.81 6.55 14.56
C GLU A 113 -7.71 7.77 14.88
N LEU A 114 -8.31 8.39 13.86
CA LEU A 114 -9.21 9.56 13.97
C LEU A 114 -10.66 9.17 14.31
#